data_AF-A0A524LQR4-F1
#
_entry.id   AF-A0A524LQR4-F1
#
_cell.length_a   1.000
_cell.length_b   1.000
_cell.length_c   1.000
_cell.angle_alpha   90.00
_cell.angle_beta   90.00
_cell.angle_gamma   90.00
#
_symmetry.space_group_name_H-M   'P 1'
#
loop_
_entity.id
_entity.type
_entity.pdbx_description
1 polymer ?
#
loop_
_entity_poly.entity_id
_entity_poly.type
_entity_poly.pdbx_seq_one_letter_code
_entity_poly.pdbx_strand_id
1 'polypeptide(L)'
;AVLAGGNVDMYLLGQIVDKGLAAMGRLLKLSILLPNRPGALKVIVDEITLANANIVEVVHDRLSSGINAGSAGVTLSLETQGKEQAELLIDALKKKNIQFTLLT
;
A
#
# COMPACT_ATOMS: atom_id res chain seq x y z
N ALA A 1 16.25 -26.51 -14.72
CA ALA A 1 16.37 -25.22 -15.44
C ALA A 1 17.80 -24.75 -15.35
N VAL A 2 18.38 -24.22 -16.44
CA VAL A 2 19.73 -23.63 -16.44
C VAL A 2 19.60 -22.14 -16.10
N LEU A 3 20.30 -21.69 -15.07
CA LEU A 3 20.31 -20.29 -14.63
C LEU A 3 21.49 -19.60 -15.33
N ALA A 4 21.22 -18.85 -16.40
CA ALA A 4 22.24 -18.34 -17.32
C ALA A 4 22.78 -16.93 -17.00
N GLY A 5 22.41 -16.32 -15.87
CA GLY A 5 22.60 -14.88 -15.63
C GLY A 5 23.51 -14.53 -14.46
N GLY A 6 24.58 -13.78 -14.73
CA GLY A 6 25.50 -13.17 -13.75
C GLY A 6 25.57 -11.63 -13.81
N ASN A 7 24.73 -10.98 -14.60
CA ASN A 7 24.71 -9.51 -14.79
C ASN A 7 23.38 -8.91 -14.31
N VAL A 8 23.07 -9.05 -13.03
CA VAL A 8 21.90 -8.40 -12.40
C VAL A 8 22.43 -7.33 -11.47
N ASP A 9 22.07 -6.08 -11.72
CA ASP A 9 22.34 -4.99 -10.78
C ASP A 9 21.35 -5.01 -9.60
N MET A 10 21.73 -4.36 -8.49
CA MET A 10 20.91 -4.36 -7.27
C MET A 10 19.54 -3.69 -7.46
N TYR A 11 19.41 -2.77 -8.41
CA TYR A 11 18.15 -2.09 -8.67
C TYR A 11 17.16 -3.02 -9.37
N LEU A 12 17.60 -3.77 -10.38
CA LEU A 12 16.77 -4.79 -11.02
C LEU A 12 16.38 -5.90 -10.03
N LEU A 13 17.31 -6.32 -9.16
CA LEU A 13 17.00 -7.31 -8.12
C LEU A 13 15.91 -6.81 -7.17
N GLY A 14 15.98 -5.56 -6.72
CA GLY A 14 14.95 -4.94 -5.88
C GLY A 14 13.58 -4.95 -6.54
N GLN A 15 13.48 -4.54 -7.81
CA GLN A 15 12.21 -4.57 -8.56
C GLN A 15 11.63 -5.98 -8.69
N ILE A 16 12.46 -7.00 -8.89
CA ILE A 16 12.01 -8.39 -8.97
C ILE A 16 11.47 -8.85 -7.61
N VAL A 17 12.15 -8.51 -6.52
CA VAL A 17 11.71 -8.82 -5.15
C VAL A 17 10.36 -8.15 -4.86
N ASP A 18 10.22 -6.86 -5.14
CA ASP A 18 8.97 -6.12 -4.91
C ASP A 18 7.80 -6.72 -5.70
N LYS A 19 8.00 -7.05 -6.98
CA LYS A 19 6.98 -7.71 -7.81
C LYS A 19 6.62 -9.08 -7.26
N GLY A 20 7.59 -9.86 -6.80
CA GLY A 20 7.36 -11.17 -6.18
C GLY A 20 6.54 -11.04 -4.89
N LEU A 21 6.90 -10.09 -4.02
CA LEU A 21 6.17 -9.83 -2.78
C LEU A 21 4.75 -9.36 -3.05
N ALA A 22 4.54 -8.47 -4.02
CA ALA A 22 3.21 -8.02 -4.44
C ALA A 22 2.36 -9.18 -4.97
N ALA A 23 2.91 -10.02 -5.86
CA ALA A 23 2.21 -11.19 -6.40
C ALA A 23 1.83 -12.22 -5.31
N MET A 24 2.63 -12.32 -4.25
CA MET A 24 2.35 -13.16 -3.07
C MET A 24 1.40 -12.48 -2.07
N GLY A 25 0.98 -11.24 -2.30
CA GLY A 25 0.17 -10.43 -1.39
C GLY A 25 0.93 -9.91 -0.18
N ARG A 26 2.25 -10.11 -0.11
CA ARG A 26 3.12 -9.75 1.04
C ARG A 26 3.58 -8.30 1.01
N LEU A 27 3.47 -7.64 -0.13
CA LEU A 27 3.62 -6.21 -0.29
C LEU A 27 2.30 -5.65 -0.84
N LEU A 28 1.72 -4.68 -0.14
CA LEU A 28 0.46 -4.06 -0.52
C LEU A 28 0.66 -2.54 -0.57
N LYS A 29 0.37 -1.91 -1.70
CA LYS A 29 0.49 -0.46 -1.85
C LYS A 29 -0.88 0.16 -2.14
N LEU A 30 -1.32 1.05 -1.26
CA LEU A 30 -2.64 1.68 -1.32
C LEU A 30 -2.48 3.18 -1.50
N SER A 31 -3.30 3.79 -2.34
CA SER A 31 -3.46 5.25 -2.43
C SER A 31 -4.86 5.64 -1.98
N ILE A 32 -4.95 6.61 -1.08
CA ILE A 32 -6.20 7.01 -0.43
C ILE A 32 -6.31 8.53 -0.47
N LEU A 33 -7.45 9.03 -0.90
CA LEU A 33 -7.76 10.46 -0.77
C LEU A 33 -8.42 10.70 0.60
N LEU A 34 -7.71 11.39 1.48
CA LEU A 34 -8.21 11.73 2.80
C LEU A 34 -8.97 13.07 2.78
N PRO A 35 -10.14 13.14 3.44
CA PRO A 35 -10.80 14.42 3.69
C PRO A 35 -9.95 15.27 4.65
N ASN A 36 -9.96 16.59 4.46
CA ASN A 36 -9.24 17.53 5.33
C ASN A 36 -9.95 17.73 6.67
N ARG A 37 -9.94 16.68 7.50
CA ARG A 37 -10.38 16.69 8.90
C ARG A 37 -9.39 15.93 9.78
N PRO A 38 -9.14 16.39 11.02
CA PRO A 38 -8.33 15.66 11.98
C PRO A 38 -8.81 14.22 12.17
N GLY A 39 -7.87 13.29 12.34
CA GLY A 39 -8.18 11.87 12.59
C GLY A 39 -8.55 11.05 11.35
N ALA A 40 -8.64 11.64 10.15
CA ALA A 40 -8.97 10.90 8.92
C ALA A 40 -8.00 9.72 8.66
N LEU A 41 -6.70 9.94 8.82
CA LEU A 41 -5.69 8.88 8.68
C LEU A 41 -5.78 7.83 9.80
N LYS A 42 -6.17 8.24 11.02
CA LYS A 42 -6.27 7.32 12.17
C LYS A 42 -7.23 6.17 11.85
N VAL A 43 -8.37 6.45 11.23
CA VAL A 43 -9.34 5.41 10.85
C VAL A 43 -8.70 4.34 9.96
N ILE A 44 -7.83 4.75 9.02
CA ILE A 44 -7.12 3.82 8.14
C ILE A 44 -6.09 3.00 8.93
N VAL A 45 -5.31 3.68 9.78
CA VAL A 45 -4.27 3.03 10.61
C VAL A 45 -4.90 2.03 11.58
N ASP A 46 -6.08 2.32 12.13
CA ASP A 46 -6.82 1.39 12.98
C ASP A 46 -7.19 0.11 12.22
N GLU A 47 -7.69 0.20 10.98
CA GLU A 47 -7.99 -0.99 10.15
C GLU A 47 -6.74 -1.80 9.81
N ILE A 48 -5.63 -1.13 9.48
CA ILE A 48 -4.34 -1.78 9.23
C ILE A 48 -3.87 -2.54 10.47
N THR A 49 -4.01 -1.93 11.65
CA THR A 49 -3.67 -2.54 12.93
C THR A 49 -4.53 -3.76 13.23
N LEU A 50 -5.85 -3.67 13.00
CA LEU A 50 -6.78 -4.79 13.18
C LEU A 50 -6.49 -5.94 12.22
N ALA A 51 -6.06 -5.63 10.99
CA ALA A 51 -5.63 -6.62 10.02
C ALA A 51 -4.23 -7.20 10.33
N ASN A 52 -3.53 -6.71 11.36
CA ASN A 52 -2.17 -7.12 11.75
C ASN A 52 -1.12 -6.95 10.64
N ALA A 53 -1.28 -5.93 9.79
CA ALA A 53 -0.33 -5.59 8.73
C ALA A 53 0.66 -4.52 9.21
N ASN A 54 1.90 -4.57 8.71
CA ASN A 54 2.95 -3.61 9.06
C ASN A 54 2.94 -2.43 8.09
N ILE A 55 3.13 -1.22 8.61
CA ILE A 55 3.33 -0.02 7.79
C ILE A 55 4.82 0.16 7.53
N VAL A 56 5.22 0.09 6.26
CA VAL A 56 6.60 0.34 5.83
C VAL A 56 6.81 1.81 5.50
N GLU A 57 5.86 2.42 4.79
CA GLU A 57 5.98 3.80 4.33
C GLU A 57 4.62 4.49 4.32
N VAL A 58 4.64 5.78 4.68
CA VAL A 58 3.52 6.70 4.55
C VAL A 58 3.98 7.92 3.77
N VAL A 59 3.48 8.09 2.55
CA VAL A 59 3.72 9.27 1.72
C VAL A 59 2.47 10.13 1.72
N HIS A 60 2.56 11.35 2.23
CA HIS A 60 1.45 12.29 2.29
C HIS A 60 1.67 13.46 1.32
N ASP A 61 0.67 13.73 0.50
CA ASP A 61 0.74 14.68 -0.60
C ASP A 61 -0.49 15.59 -0.63
N ARG A 62 -0.25 16.89 -0.79
CA ARG A 62 -1.28 17.93 -0.93
C ARG A 62 -1.09 18.80 -2.16
N LEU A 63 0.00 18.62 -2.89
CA LEU A 63 0.48 19.55 -3.91
C LEU A 63 0.40 18.96 -5.31
N SER A 64 0.35 17.63 -5.45
CA SER A 64 0.19 17.01 -6.77
C SER A 64 -1.10 17.43 -7.45
N SER A 65 -1.03 17.53 -8.78
CA SER A 65 -2.12 17.99 -9.65
C SER A 65 -3.43 17.18 -9.53
N GLY A 66 -3.34 15.93 -9.06
CA GLY A 66 -4.51 15.08 -8.81
C GLY A 66 -5.19 15.29 -7.46
N ILE A 67 -4.67 16.17 -6.60
CA ILE A 67 -5.20 16.40 -5.25
C ILE A 67 -5.99 17.71 -5.22
N ASN A 68 -7.30 17.59 -4.98
CA ASN A 68 -8.16 18.74 -4.81
C ASN A 68 -7.77 19.58 -3.58
N ALA A 69 -7.94 20.90 -3.68
CA ALA A 69 -7.77 21.79 -2.55
C ALA A 69 -8.64 21.33 -1.36
N GLY A 70 -8.05 21.30 -0.15
CA GLY A 70 -8.76 20.80 1.03
C GLY A 70 -8.89 19.27 1.09
N SER A 71 -8.03 18.54 0.40
CA SER A 71 -7.84 17.09 0.57
C SER A 71 -6.35 16.76 0.67
N ALA A 72 -6.03 15.53 1.06
CA ALA A 72 -4.66 15.02 1.04
C ALA A 72 -4.64 13.61 0.45
N GLY A 73 -3.76 13.37 -0.52
CA GLY A 73 -3.43 12.02 -0.94
C GLY A 73 -2.50 11.37 0.08
N VAL A 74 -2.78 10.13 0.45
CA VAL A 74 -1.87 9.32 1.25
C VAL A 74 -1.62 8.02 0.53
N THR A 75 -0.35 7.73 0.25
CA THR A 75 0.10 6.44 -0.24
C THR A 75 0.72 5.66 0.91
N LEU A 76 0.24 4.45 1.13
CA LEU A 76 0.69 3.53 2.17
C LEU A 76 1.35 2.33 1.50
N SER A 77 2.58 2.03 1.90
CA SER A 77 3.25 0.77 1.57
C SER A 77 3.20 -0.12 2.80
N LEU A 78 2.58 -1.29 2.66
CA LEU A 78 2.28 -2.21 3.74
C LEU A 78 2.90 -3.58 3.50
N GLU A 79 3.37 -4.21 4.56
CA GLU A 79 3.78 -5.61 4.56
C GLU A 79 2.72 -6.48 5.20
N THR A 80 2.45 -7.62 4.56
CA THR A 80 1.52 -8.63 5.05
C THR A 80 2.17 -10.02 5.05
N GLN A 81 1.55 -10.96 5.75
CA GLN A 81 1.95 -12.38 5.76
C GLN A 81 1.50 -13.14 4.51
N GLY A 82 0.69 -12.53 3.63
CA GLY A 82 0.21 -13.13 2.39
C GLY A 82 -1.18 -12.65 1.99
N LYS A 83 -1.69 -13.25 0.91
CA LYS A 83 -2.95 -12.84 0.26
C LYS A 83 -4.15 -12.75 1.20
N GLU A 84 -4.34 -13.74 2.07
CA GLU A 84 -5.49 -13.76 2.98
C GLU A 84 -5.56 -12.50 3.87
N GLN A 85 -4.42 -12.12 4.47
CA GLN A 85 -4.34 -10.92 5.31
C GLN A 85 -4.54 -9.64 4.50
N ALA A 86 -3.96 -9.57 3.29
CA ALA A 86 -4.14 -8.43 2.39
C ALA A 86 -5.62 -8.26 1.98
N GLU A 87 -6.29 -9.37 1.65
CA GLU A 87 -7.71 -9.40 1.27
C GLU A 87 -8.61 -8.99 2.45
N LEU A 88 -8.33 -9.47 3.66
CA LEU A 88 -9.05 -9.06 4.88
C LEU A 88 -8.99 -7.54 5.10
N LEU A 89 -7.81 -6.93 4.92
CA LEU A 89 -7.65 -5.48 5.02
C LEU A 89 -8.44 -4.75 3.92
N ILE A 90 -8.30 -5.18 2.67
CA ILE A 90 -9.01 -4.62 1.51
C ILE A 90 -10.52 -4.65 1.75
N ASP A 91 -11.05 -5.76 2.24
CA ASP A 91 -12.48 -5.92 2.51
C ASP A 91 -12.94 -5.09 3.71
N ALA A 92 -12.13 -4.95 4.75
CA ALA A 92 -12.42 -4.05 5.88
C ALA A 92 -12.53 -2.59 5.41
N LEU A 93 -11.58 -2.14 4.58
CA LEU A 93 -11.61 -0.79 4.01
C LEU A 93 -12.84 -0.57 3.12
N LYS A 94 -13.19 -1.53 2.26
CA LYS A 94 -14.41 -1.49 1.44
C LYS A 94 -15.68 -1.41 2.27
N LYS A 95 -15.81 -2.23 3.33
CA LYS A 95 -16.97 -2.24 4.24
C LYS A 95 -17.18 -0.89 4.93
N LYS A 96 -16.11 -0.13 5.15
CA LYS A 96 -16.16 1.24 5.70
C LYS A 96 -16.38 2.34 4.67
N ASN A 97 -16.60 1.97 3.40
CA ASN A 97 -16.73 2.90 2.27
C ASN A 97 -15.51 3.84 2.11
N ILE A 98 -14.33 3.35 2.48
CA ILE A 98 -13.08 4.07 2.25
C ILE A 98 -12.73 3.91 0.79
N GLN A 99 -12.59 5.04 0.09
CA GLN A 99 -12.16 5.06 -1.31
C GLN A 99 -10.65 4.94 -1.38
N PHE A 100 -10.16 3.89 -2.05
CA PHE A 100 -8.74 3.66 -2.25
C PHE A 100 -8.47 3.06 -3.63
N THR A 101 -7.24 3.25 -4.09
CA THR A 101 -6.69 2.63 -5.29
C THR A 101 -5.58 1.69 -4.89
N LEU A 102 -5.63 0.45 -5.40
CA LEU A 102 -4.53 -0.49 -5.27
C LEU A 102 -3.45 -0.15 -6.31
N LEU A 103 -2.20 0.02 -5.87
CA LEU A 103 -1.06 0.36 -6.72
C LEU A 103 -0.16 -0.85 -7.03
N THR A 104 -0.34 -1.96 -6.32
CA THR A 104 0.31 -3.27 -6.55
C THR A 104 -0.52 -4.17 -7.44
#